data_AF-A0A2M7LL92-F1
#
_entry.id   AF-A0A2M7LL92-F1
#
_cell.length_a   1.000
_cell.length_b   1.000
_cell.length_c   1.000
_cell.angle_alpha   90.00
_cell.angle_beta   90.00
_cell.angle_gamma   90.00
#
_symmetry.space_group_name_H-M   'P 1'
#
loop_
_entity.id
_entity.type
_entity.pdbx_description
1 polymer ?
#
loop_
_entity_poly.entity_id
_entity_poly.type
_entity_poly.pdbx_seq_one_letter_code
_entity_poly.pdbx_strand_id
1 'polypeptide(L)'
;MIPSKLKRGDLIRVIAPSRSLNLIGEETRQIANKRFEEMGLTLSFGKHINETDDFASSSVESRIEDLHDAFADENVKAILTVIGGFNSNQILKYIDWNLIQKNPKIFCGFSDITVLNNAIYAKIGLATYSGPHYSTFGQKLHFDYSLEY
;
A
#
# COMPACT_ATOMS: atom_id res chain seq x y z
N MET A 1 -8.00 0.22 17.28
CA MET A 1 -7.80 1.56 16.70
C MET A 1 -8.39 1.57 15.29
N ILE A 2 -9.24 2.54 14.96
CA ILE A 2 -9.83 2.67 13.61
C ILE A 2 -9.22 3.93 12.99
N PRO A 3 -8.59 3.87 11.80
CA PRO A 3 -8.01 5.05 11.19
C PRO A 3 -9.08 5.99 10.65
N SER A 4 -8.77 7.29 10.61
CA SER A 4 -9.63 8.32 10.02
C SER A 4 -9.93 8.00 8.56
N LYS A 5 -11.15 8.36 8.11
CA LYS A 5 -11.55 8.25 6.71
C LYS A 5 -10.84 9.28 5.84
N LEU A 6 -10.58 8.90 4.59
CA LEU A 6 -10.02 9.80 3.57
C LEU A 6 -10.99 10.92 3.21
N LYS A 7 -10.41 12.05 2.80
CA LYS A 7 -11.09 13.24 2.28
C LYS A 7 -10.37 13.71 1.02
N ARG A 8 -11.06 14.51 0.21
CA ARG A 8 -10.43 15.20 -0.93
C ARG A 8 -9.24 16.03 -0.44
N GLY A 9 -8.12 15.97 -1.15
CA GLY A 9 -6.84 16.59 -0.82
C GLY A 9 -5.89 15.69 -0.04
N ASP A 10 -6.35 14.56 0.49
CA ASP A 10 -5.49 13.66 1.27
C ASP A 10 -4.42 12.99 0.40
N LEU A 11 -3.24 12.80 1.00
CA LEU A 11 -2.11 12.10 0.40
C LEU A 11 -2.17 10.60 0.71
N ILE A 12 -2.01 9.80 -0.34
CA ILE A 12 -1.85 8.36 -0.27
C ILE A 12 -0.43 7.99 -0.68
N ARG A 13 0.23 7.16 0.12
CA ARG A 13 1.53 6.57 -0.23
C ARG A 13 1.32 5.17 -0.80
N VAL A 14 1.84 4.93 -1.99
CA VAL A 14 1.87 3.59 -2.59
C VAL A 14 3.24 2.96 -2.29
N ILE A 15 3.26 1.72 -1.79
CA ILE A 15 4.48 0.97 -1.45
C ILE A 15 4.45 -0.45 -2.04
N ALA A 16 5.61 -1.09 -2.20
CA ALA A 16 5.76 -2.42 -2.80
C ALA A 16 6.26 -3.49 -1.80
N PRO A 17 5.52 -3.84 -0.73
CA PRO A 17 6.00 -4.76 0.29
C PRO A 17 6.00 -6.24 -0.15
N SER A 18 5.45 -6.54 -1.32
CA SER A 18 5.65 -7.82 -2.00
C SER A 18 6.31 -7.61 -3.35
N ARG A 19 5.55 -7.55 -4.45
CA ARG A 19 6.14 -7.38 -5.79
C ARG A 19 6.29 -5.91 -6.20
N SER A 20 7.30 -5.67 -7.02
CA SER A 20 7.70 -4.35 -7.53
C SER A 20 6.65 -3.70 -8.41
N LEU A 21 6.58 -2.36 -8.39
CA LEU A 21 5.79 -1.59 -9.35
C LEU A 21 6.27 -1.82 -10.79
N ASN A 22 7.53 -2.20 -11.01
CA ASN A 22 8.06 -2.50 -12.33
C ASN A 22 7.28 -3.59 -13.09
N LEU A 23 6.55 -4.47 -12.40
CA LEU A 23 5.67 -5.45 -13.03
C LEU A 23 4.41 -4.85 -13.64
N ILE A 24 3.99 -3.66 -13.20
CA ILE A 24 2.74 -3.05 -13.63
C ILE A 24 2.99 -2.30 -14.94
N GLY A 25 2.22 -2.59 -15.99
CA GLY A 25 2.34 -1.92 -17.27
C GLY A 25 1.98 -0.43 -17.20
N GLU A 26 2.58 0.37 -18.08
CA GLU A 26 2.42 1.83 -18.09
C GLU A 26 0.95 2.27 -18.24
N GLU A 27 0.17 1.65 -19.14
CA GLU A 27 -1.27 1.96 -19.30
C GLU A 27 -2.04 1.73 -17.98
N THR A 28 -1.76 0.64 -17.27
CA THR A 28 -2.38 0.34 -15.97
C THR A 28 -2.05 1.40 -14.92
N ARG A 29 -0.80 1.87 -14.88
CA ARG A 29 -0.38 2.95 -13.96
C ARG A 29 -1.07 4.27 -14.28
N GLN A 30 -1.19 4.62 -15.56
CA GLN A 30 -1.86 5.83 -16.00
C GLN A 30 -3.34 5.84 -15.63
N ILE A 31 -4.05 4.71 -15.84
CA ILE A 31 -5.46 4.57 -15.44
C ILE A 31 -5.60 4.71 -13.92
N ALA A 32 -4.74 4.04 -13.14
CA ALA A 32 -4.78 4.13 -11.68
C ALA A 32 -4.56 5.57 -11.20
N ASN A 33 -3.50 6.23 -11.69
CA ASN A 33 -3.17 7.60 -11.32
C ASN A 33 -4.32 8.57 -11.61
N LYS A 34 -4.91 8.47 -12.81
CA LYS A 34 -6.06 9.30 -13.21
C LYS A 34 -7.26 9.10 -12.29
N ARG A 35 -7.57 7.87 -11.90
CA ARG A 35 -8.69 7.61 -10.97
C ARG A 35 -8.47 8.24 -9.60
N PHE A 36 -7.25 8.16 -9.05
CA PHE A 36 -6.96 8.84 -7.78
C PHE A 36 -7.08 10.35 -7.88
N GLU A 37 -6.60 10.95 -8.98
CA GLU A 37 -6.77 12.37 -9.25
C GLU A 37 -8.26 12.76 -9.36
N GLU A 38 -9.08 11.98 -10.06
CA GLU A 38 -10.53 12.20 -10.20
C GLU A 38 -11.27 12.09 -8.85
N MET A 39 -10.83 11.20 -7.97
CA MET A 39 -11.30 11.13 -6.57
C MET A 39 -10.83 12.32 -5.72
N GLY A 40 -9.98 13.19 -6.26
CA GLY A 40 -9.40 14.33 -5.57
C GLY A 40 -8.36 13.91 -4.53
N LEU A 41 -7.66 12.81 -4.76
CA LEU A 41 -6.63 12.26 -3.88
C LEU A 41 -5.26 12.39 -4.54
N THR A 42 -4.24 12.70 -3.74
CA THR A 42 -2.87 12.83 -4.25
C THR A 42 -2.12 11.52 -4.02
N LEU A 43 -1.43 11.02 -5.03
CA LEU A 43 -0.52 9.88 -4.88
C LEU A 43 0.92 10.35 -4.65
N SER A 44 1.60 9.64 -3.78
CA SER A 44 3.06 9.59 -3.69
C SER A 44 3.50 8.13 -3.70
N PHE A 45 4.76 7.88 -4.05
CA PHE A 45 5.29 6.53 -4.18
C PHE A 45 6.47 6.33 -3.25
N GLY A 46 6.63 5.10 -2.73
CA GLY A 46 7.78 4.70 -1.97
C GLY A 46 9.09 4.92 -2.74
N LYS A 47 10.17 5.16 -2.01
CA LYS A 47 11.50 5.43 -2.57
C LYS A 47 12.00 4.24 -3.37
N HIS A 48 11.70 3.03 -2.91
CA HIS A 48 12.18 1.78 -3.51
C HIS A 48 11.13 1.04 -4.31
N ILE A 49 10.02 1.72 -4.65
CA ILE A 49 8.85 1.09 -5.26
C ILE A 49 9.13 0.39 -6.60
N ASN A 50 10.14 0.88 -7.34
CA ASN A 50 10.58 0.34 -8.63
C ASN A 50 11.80 -0.59 -8.49
N GLU A 51 12.33 -0.80 -7.29
CA GLU A 51 13.38 -1.81 -7.08
C GLU A 51 12.82 -3.18 -7.47
N THR A 52 13.62 -3.97 -8.20
CA THR A 52 13.24 -5.32 -8.60
C THR A 52 14.44 -6.26 -8.56
N ASP A 53 14.24 -7.47 -8.05
CA ASP A 53 15.16 -8.59 -8.06
C ASP A 53 14.66 -9.71 -9.00
N ASP A 54 15.36 -10.85 -9.01
CA ASP A 54 15.03 -12.03 -9.83
C ASP A 54 13.65 -12.65 -9.49
N PHE A 55 13.06 -12.29 -8.35
CA PHE A 55 11.74 -12.74 -7.90
C PHE A 55 10.64 -11.69 -8.14
N ALA A 56 10.98 -10.62 -8.86
CA ALA A 56 10.15 -9.45 -9.09
C ALA A 56 9.70 -8.76 -7.79
N SER A 57 10.52 -8.86 -6.74
CA SER A 57 10.37 -8.19 -5.46
C SER A 57 11.58 -7.28 -5.21
N SER A 58 11.76 -6.82 -3.99
CA SER A 58 12.90 -5.98 -3.58
C SER A 58 13.46 -6.49 -2.25
N SER A 59 14.61 -5.95 -1.85
CA SER A 59 15.24 -6.33 -0.59
C SER A 59 14.30 -6.13 0.60
N VAL A 60 14.55 -6.85 1.69
CA VAL A 60 13.76 -6.69 2.92
C VAL A 60 13.94 -5.29 3.48
N GLU A 61 15.16 -4.78 3.43
CA GLU A 61 15.58 -3.46 3.89
C GLU A 61 14.79 -2.36 3.16
N SER A 62 14.76 -2.39 1.83
CA SER A 62 14.02 -1.43 1.01
C SER A 62 12.51 -1.44 1.29
N ARG A 63 11.91 -2.63 1.45
CA ARG A 63 10.49 -2.75 1.75
C ARG A 63 10.13 -2.25 3.15
N ILE A 64 11.03 -2.44 4.11
CA ILE A 64 10.87 -1.92 5.47
C ILE A 64 11.05 -0.41 5.51
N GLU A 65 12.03 0.16 4.80
CA GLU A 65 12.23 1.61 4.70
C GLU A 65 10.96 2.28 4.14
N ASP A 66 10.45 1.80 3.01
CA ASP A 66 9.22 2.35 2.41
C ASP A 66 8.00 2.23 3.33
N LEU A 67 7.86 1.11 4.05
CA LEU A 67 6.77 0.90 5.00
C LEU A 67 6.86 1.88 6.18
N HIS A 68 8.04 2.00 6.79
CA HIS A 68 8.27 2.87 7.93
C HIS A 68 8.12 4.35 7.54
N ASP A 69 8.67 4.76 6.40
CA ASP A 69 8.53 6.14 5.90
C ASP A 69 7.06 6.49 5.64
N ALA A 70 6.28 5.55 5.07
CA ALA A 70 4.86 5.76 4.84
C ALA A 70 4.05 5.94 6.13
N PHE A 71 4.40 5.20 7.19
CA PHE A 71 3.78 5.36 8.50
C PHE A 71 4.27 6.62 9.23
N ALA A 72 5.56 6.93 9.18
CA ALA A 72 6.16 8.08 9.85
C ALA A 72 5.72 9.44 9.27
N ASP A 73 5.43 9.51 7.97
CA ASP A 73 5.01 10.75 7.32
C ASP A 73 3.58 11.14 7.72
N GLU A 74 3.45 12.17 8.57
CA GLU A 74 2.16 12.66 9.07
C GLU A 74 1.23 13.20 7.97
N ASN A 75 1.76 13.55 6.79
CA ASN A 75 0.95 13.99 5.66
C ASN A 75 0.23 12.83 4.98
N VAL A 76 0.80 11.62 5.03
CA VAL A 76 0.20 10.41 4.46
C VAL A 76 -0.98 9.96 5.30
N LYS A 77 -2.17 9.91 4.67
CA LYS A 77 -3.44 9.51 5.32
C LYS A 77 -3.85 8.07 5.00
N ALA A 78 -3.33 7.50 3.91
CA ALA A 78 -3.47 6.08 3.61
C ALA A 78 -2.23 5.51 2.94
N ILE A 79 -2.04 4.20 3.12
CA ILE A 79 -1.01 3.40 2.50
C ILE A 79 -1.69 2.35 1.63
N LEU A 80 -1.37 2.35 0.34
CA LEU A 80 -1.76 1.30 -0.59
C LEU A 80 -0.56 0.46 -0.98
N THR A 81 -0.81 -0.82 -1.22
CA THR A 81 0.18 -1.73 -1.76
C THR A 81 0.09 -1.78 -3.28
N VAL A 82 1.23 -1.83 -3.96
CA VAL A 82 1.31 -1.90 -5.43
C VAL A 82 0.50 -3.09 -5.96
N ILE A 83 0.83 -4.28 -5.47
CA ILE A 83 0.25 -5.57 -5.83
C ILE A 83 0.68 -6.61 -4.79
N GLY A 84 -0.04 -7.73 -4.68
CA GLY A 84 0.37 -8.88 -3.88
C GLY A 84 1.58 -9.63 -4.48
N GLY A 85 1.88 -10.79 -3.91
CA GLY A 85 2.98 -11.66 -4.34
C GLY A 85 3.09 -12.85 -3.42
N PHE A 86 4.24 -13.06 -2.78
CA PHE A 86 4.50 -14.29 -2.00
C PHE A 86 5.38 -14.11 -0.76
N ASN A 87 5.85 -12.89 -0.49
CA ASN A 87 7.01 -12.69 0.37
C ASN A 87 6.90 -11.49 1.32
N SER A 88 5.71 -10.90 1.46
CA SER A 88 5.50 -9.84 2.47
C SER A 88 5.61 -10.38 3.90
N ASN A 89 5.53 -11.70 4.11
CA ASN A 89 5.79 -12.29 5.43
C ASN A 89 7.25 -12.14 5.88
N GLN A 90 8.20 -11.96 4.95
CA GLN A 90 9.63 -11.85 5.27
C GLN A 90 9.96 -10.62 6.12
N ILE A 91 9.16 -9.56 6.00
CA ILE A 91 9.46 -8.28 6.65
C ILE A 91 8.96 -8.23 8.11
N LEU A 92 8.10 -9.17 8.54
CA LEU A 92 7.40 -9.11 9.84
C LEU A 92 8.32 -8.92 11.05
N LYS A 93 9.49 -9.56 11.06
CA LYS A 93 10.43 -9.50 12.19
C LYS A 93 11.20 -8.17 12.26
N TYR A 94 11.12 -7.34 11.23
CA TYR A 94 11.84 -6.08 11.11
C TYR A 94 10.95 -4.84 11.27
N ILE A 95 9.63 -5.05 11.36
CA ILE A 95 8.68 -3.95 11.54
C ILE A 95 8.86 -3.33 12.93
N ASP A 96 9.03 -2.01 12.97
CA ASP A 96 8.91 -1.22 14.19
C ASP A 96 7.43 -1.02 14.53
N TRP A 97 6.90 -1.91 15.36
CA TRP A 97 5.51 -1.86 15.78
C TRP A 97 5.16 -0.61 16.58
N ASN A 98 6.12 -0.03 17.32
CA ASN A 98 5.88 1.19 18.08
C ASN A 98 5.72 2.41 17.15
N LEU A 99 6.52 2.47 16.08
CA LEU A 99 6.38 3.49 15.04
C LEU A 99 4.99 3.45 14.42
N ILE A 100 4.53 2.27 14.01
CA ILE A 100 3.20 2.09 13.40
C ILE A 100 2.09 2.43 14.40
N GLN A 101 2.21 1.97 15.66
CA GLN A 101 1.21 2.22 16.70
C GLN A 101 1.01 3.71 16.96
N LYS A 102 2.08 4.51 16.92
CA LYS A 102 2.02 5.97 17.10
C LYS A 102 1.44 6.71 15.90
N ASN A 103 1.40 6.08 14.73
CA ASN A 103 0.97 6.70 13.48
C ASN A 103 -0.17 5.91 12.79
N PRO A 104 -1.32 5.70 13.45
CA PRO A 104 -2.40 4.90 12.90
C PRO A 104 -3.01 5.58 11.67
N LYS A 105 -2.95 4.90 10.52
CA LYS A 105 -3.55 5.35 9.25
C LYS A 105 -4.08 4.16 8.46
N ILE A 106 -4.83 4.42 7.38
CA ILE A 106 -5.36 3.36 6.53
C ILE A 106 -4.17 2.59 5.92
N PHE A 107 -4.22 1.26 6.01
CA PHE A 107 -3.33 0.35 5.28
C PHE A 107 -4.21 -0.64 4.53
N CYS A 108 -4.05 -0.72 3.20
CA CYS A 108 -4.93 -1.51 2.35
C CYS A 108 -4.17 -2.30 1.27
N GLY A 109 -4.61 -3.54 1.11
CA GLY A 109 -4.16 -4.50 0.11
C GLY A 109 -4.74 -5.88 0.40
N PHE A 110 -4.76 -6.77 -0.58
CA PHE A 110 -5.29 -8.13 -0.43
C PHE A 110 -4.26 -9.19 -0.86
N SER A 111 -4.70 -10.46 -0.97
CA SER A 111 -3.85 -11.58 -1.37
C SER A 111 -2.68 -11.77 -0.39
N ASP A 112 -1.42 -11.80 -0.83
CA ASP A 112 -0.23 -11.91 0.03
C ASP A 112 -0.20 -10.88 1.17
N ILE A 113 -0.72 -9.67 0.92
CA ILE A 113 -0.78 -8.57 1.91
C ILE A 113 -1.67 -8.92 3.11
N THR A 114 -2.47 -9.97 3.02
CA THR A 114 -3.17 -10.59 4.16
C THR A 114 -2.26 -10.79 5.36
N VAL A 115 -1.00 -11.18 5.15
CA VAL A 115 -0.07 -11.40 6.27
C VAL A 115 0.23 -10.10 7.02
N LEU A 116 0.43 -8.98 6.30
CA LEU A 116 0.70 -7.67 6.90
C LEU A 116 -0.55 -7.11 7.56
N ASN A 117 -1.71 -7.21 6.90
CA ASN A 117 -3.00 -6.81 7.48
C ASN A 117 -3.22 -7.47 8.84
N ASN A 118 -3.13 -8.81 8.89
CA ASN A 118 -3.36 -9.56 10.12
C ASN A 118 -2.26 -9.31 11.16
N ALA A 119 -1.00 -9.16 10.76
CA ALA A 119 0.08 -8.89 11.69
C ALA A 119 -0.05 -7.51 12.35
N ILE A 120 -0.35 -6.46 11.57
CA ILE A 120 -0.60 -5.10 12.09
C ILE A 120 -1.77 -5.13 13.07
N TYR A 121 -2.89 -5.76 12.70
CA TYR A 121 -4.02 -5.89 13.60
C TYR A 121 -3.68 -6.65 14.88
N ALA A 122 -3.03 -7.82 14.77
CA ALA A 122 -2.69 -8.65 15.92
C ALA A 122 -1.67 -8.00 16.87
N LYS A 123 -0.73 -7.21 16.34
CA LYS A 123 0.34 -6.60 17.14
C LYS A 123 -0.08 -5.32 17.84
N ILE A 124 -0.89 -4.49 17.18
CA ILE A 124 -1.20 -3.14 17.69
C ILE A 124 -2.70 -2.81 17.70
N GLY A 125 -3.56 -3.71 17.22
CA GLY A 125 -5.01 -3.49 17.20
C GLY A 125 -5.47 -2.43 16.21
N LEU A 126 -4.64 -2.04 15.24
CA LEU A 126 -5.02 -1.14 14.16
C LEU A 126 -5.84 -1.90 13.12
N ALA A 127 -7.06 -1.43 12.85
CA ALA A 127 -7.89 -1.95 11.77
C ALA A 127 -7.25 -1.66 10.41
N THR A 128 -6.90 -2.72 9.68
CA THR A 128 -6.39 -2.70 8.30
C THR A 128 -7.44 -3.24 7.34
N TYR A 129 -7.22 -3.10 6.03
CA TYR A 129 -8.24 -3.39 5.03
C TYR A 129 -7.73 -4.43 4.01
N SER A 130 -8.43 -5.56 3.93
CA SER A 130 -8.33 -6.45 2.77
C SER A 130 -9.15 -5.85 1.64
N GLY A 131 -8.47 -5.14 0.74
CA GLY A 131 -9.10 -4.37 -0.33
C GLY A 131 -8.17 -4.16 -1.52
N PRO A 132 -8.59 -3.36 -2.52
CA PRO A 132 -7.88 -3.21 -3.78
C PRO A 132 -6.45 -2.69 -3.60
N HIS A 133 -5.54 -3.23 -4.40
CA HIS A 133 -4.19 -2.68 -4.56
C HIS A 133 -4.21 -1.44 -5.45
N TYR A 134 -3.12 -0.68 -5.48
CA TYR A 134 -2.92 0.37 -6.48
C TYR A 134 -3.12 -0.16 -7.91
N SER A 135 -2.53 -1.32 -8.24
CA SER A 135 -2.69 -1.94 -9.57
C SER A 135 -4.14 -2.30 -9.91
N THR A 136 -4.98 -2.60 -8.92
CA THR A 136 -6.41 -2.89 -9.11
C THR A 136 -7.15 -1.67 -9.65
N PHE A 137 -6.78 -0.46 -9.20
CA PHE A 137 -7.30 0.80 -9.77
C PHE A 137 -6.89 1.02 -11.22
N GLY A 138 -5.96 0.24 -11.78
CA GLY A 138 -5.64 0.29 -13.21
C GLY A 138 -6.54 -0.58 -14.09
N GLN A 139 -7.52 -1.29 -13.53
CA GLN A 139 -8.41 -2.16 -14.28
C GLN A 139 -9.32 -1.34 -15.21
N LYS A 140 -9.15 -1.48 -16.52
CA LYS A 140 -9.84 -0.66 -17.54
C LYS A 140 -11.36 -0.85 -17.59
N LEU A 141 -11.83 -2.08 -17.41
CA LEU A 141 -13.25 -2.44 -17.57
C LEU A 141 -13.79 -3.06 -16.28
N HIS A 142 -15.08 -2.84 -15.99
CA HIS A 142 -15.79 -3.47 -14.86
C HIS A 142 -15.17 -3.18 -13.48
N PHE A 143 -14.68 -1.96 -13.29
CA PHE A 143 -14.09 -1.53 -12.01
C PHE A 143 -15.11 -0.90 -11.05
N ASP A 144 -16.28 -0.53 -11.56
CA ASP A 144 -17.27 0.31 -10.87
C ASP A 144 -17.63 -0.24 -9.48
N TYR A 145 -17.83 -1.55 -9.35
CA TYR A 145 -18.10 -2.17 -8.05
C TYR A 145 -16.98 -1.94 -7.04
N SER A 146 -15.71 -2.08 -7.44
CA SER A 146 -14.57 -1.89 -6.53
C SER A 146 -14.37 -0.43 -6.11
N LEU A 147 -14.95 0.51 -6.86
CA LEU A 147 -14.88 1.93 -6.57
C LEU A 147 -16.06 2.40 -5.71
N GLU A 148 -17.26 1.90 -6.01
CA GLU A 148 -18.51 2.39 -5.42
C GLU A 148 -18.95 1.62 -4.17
N TYR A 149 -18.51 0.36 -4.00
CA TYR A 149 -18.94 -0.55 -2.93
C TYR A 149 -17.77 -1.23 -2.20
#